data_AF-A0A8C9Z0V4-F1
#
_entry.id   AF-A0A8C9Z0V4-F1
#
_cell.length_a   1.000
_cell.length_b   1.000
_cell.length_c   1.000
_cell.angle_alpha   90.00
_cell.angle_beta   90.00
_cell.angle_gamma   90.00
#
_symmetry.space_group_name_H-M   'P 1'
#
loop_
_entity.id
_entity.type
_entity.pdbx_description
1 polymer ?
#
loop_
_entity_poly.entity_id
_entity_poly.type
_entity_poly.pdbx_seq_one_letter_code
_entity_poly.pdbx_strand_id
1 'polypeptide(L)'
;MHIEYRLISYSSANVWTFCFVIDKLHLQIMLCTPPEGKVRRSFVSLPALNPERVRTAKALADKAVKMHKVFYVQGPYPVIRAALRSRGWVEQRVHPPNHHAHQRHSDEGRASSNDAGDSDDDDGDLDESVIKEQDPDGLYDLMSRLVRNEMVYFYWTNRRDAINNNSLQKEQITNHFAKAGSFTTKVGLCVNLRNLHWFDSADPDTFFPRCYRLGAEDEKHAFIEDYKRTACTSFLKYIVEREQGVQGEGTSHNIRAERKLNKRRSKPVVLSKMINSALKVCHEFLESLQHNDIDINLETPQTLTKEEWAEFINSYYLVVHGGAEIENSDHFVTCCKAMLQRLVEVSPQLHIDGIHNIWIIKPGAKSRGRGIKCTRRLDQILRLVDSDPTLIKESKWVVQKYLERPLLIYGTKFDVRQWFLVTDWNPLTVWFYKKCYLRFSTQPYTLDTLDSSVHLCNNSIQKHLRPSQQRHRGIPADNMWSDDQFRTFLSSQGQEAQWQTVVVPGMKKALIHALQTTQDLMESRKNTFELYGADFMFGHDLRPWLLELNASPTMAPSTPVTARLCTAVQEDTLRVVLDWRADRTANTGDFQLIYRQVRKSYPALFRL
;
A
#
# COMPACT_ATOMS: atom_id res chain seq x y z
N MET A 1 -13.61 13.08 59.10
CA MET A 1 -14.29 14.05 60.00
C MET A 1 -15.13 15.00 59.15
N HIS A 2 -16.43 14.97 59.43
CA HIS A 2 -17.44 16.03 59.31
C HIS A 2 -17.61 16.91 58.06
N ILE A 3 -18.72 16.59 57.40
CA ILE A 3 -19.81 17.38 56.78
C ILE A 3 -20.06 18.78 57.41
N GLU A 4 -20.44 19.77 56.58
CA GLU A 4 -21.67 20.65 56.65
C GLU A 4 -21.52 21.89 55.73
N TYR A 5 -22.32 22.05 54.66
CA TYR A 5 -23.67 22.67 54.56
C TYR A 5 -23.79 24.12 55.05
N ARG A 6 -24.17 25.03 54.13
CA ARG A 6 -25.07 26.15 54.42
C ARG A 6 -26.01 26.42 53.24
N LEU A 7 -27.29 26.27 53.55
CA LEU A 7 -28.48 26.66 52.80
C LEU A 7 -29.05 27.97 53.38
N ILE A 8 -30.14 28.48 52.77
CA ILE A 8 -31.11 29.53 53.20
C ILE A 8 -30.91 30.85 52.42
N SER A 9 -31.89 31.48 51.75
CA SER A 9 -33.38 31.45 51.83
C SER A 9 -34.11 31.81 50.52
N TYR A 10 -35.35 31.33 50.43
CA TYR A 10 -36.46 31.62 49.50
C TYR A 10 -37.14 33.01 49.65
N SER A 11 -37.84 33.45 48.58
CA SER A 11 -39.28 33.86 48.57
C SER A 11 -39.69 34.39 47.17
N SER A 12 -40.53 33.71 46.36
CA SER A 12 -42.01 33.88 46.16
C SER A 12 -42.49 35.32 45.85
N ALA A 13 -43.41 35.66 44.92
CA ALA A 13 -44.30 34.94 43.97
C ALA A 13 -45.06 35.96 43.04
N ASN A 14 -45.78 35.45 42.04
CA ASN A 14 -46.96 36.00 41.28
C ASN A 14 -46.67 37.05 40.17
N VAL A 15 -46.88 36.81 38.86
CA VAL A 15 -48.07 36.44 38.03
C VAL A 15 -49.19 37.50 38.03
N TRP A 16 -49.27 38.31 36.96
CA TRP A 16 -50.46 39.04 36.46
C TRP A 16 -50.42 39.22 34.92
N THR A 17 -51.12 38.33 34.21
CA THR A 17 -52.21 38.52 33.22
C THR A 17 -52.30 39.78 32.30
N PHE A 18 -52.29 39.50 30.97
CA PHE A 18 -53.17 39.98 29.85
C PHE A 18 -53.18 41.42 29.26
N CYS A 19 -52.87 41.45 27.94
CA CYS A 19 -53.65 41.95 26.77
C CYS A 19 -53.99 43.44 26.51
N PHE A 20 -54.22 43.69 25.19
CA PHE A 20 -54.72 44.88 24.45
C PHE A 20 -53.63 45.90 24.03
N VAL A 21 -53.49 46.41 22.79
CA VAL A 21 -54.37 46.44 21.59
C VAL A 21 -53.61 46.82 20.31
N ILE A 22 -54.15 46.34 19.20
CA ILE A 22 -53.80 46.57 17.78
C ILE A 22 -54.56 47.79 17.20
N ASP A 23 -53.93 48.47 16.25
CA ASP A 23 -54.50 49.28 15.14
C ASP A 23 -54.96 50.75 15.31
N LYS A 24 -54.74 51.44 14.16
CA LYS A 24 -55.26 52.73 13.68
C LYS A 24 -54.53 54.01 14.08
N LEU A 25 -53.65 54.47 13.18
CA LEU A 25 -53.89 55.78 12.55
C LEU A 25 -53.32 55.82 11.13
N HIS A 26 -54.21 55.91 10.15
CA HIS A 26 -53.95 56.18 8.75
C HIS A 26 -54.41 57.61 8.45
N LEU A 27 -53.72 58.25 7.50
CA LEU A 27 -54.00 59.54 6.84
C LEU A 27 -53.60 60.83 7.56
N GLN A 28 -52.47 61.41 7.10
CA GLN A 28 -52.47 62.77 6.57
C GLN A 28 -51.54 62.84 5.35
N ILE A 29 -52.12 63.17 4.19
CA ILE A 29 -51.47 63.30 2.87
C ILE A 29 -51.24 64.80 2.60
N MET A 30 -50.19 65.10 1.80
CA MET A 30 -49.83 66.38 1.14
C MET A 30 -48.90 67.30 1.96
N LEU A 31 -47.73 67.77 1.50
CA LEU A 31 -47.10 67.88 0.17
C LEU A 31 -45.56 67.72 0.32
N CYS A 32 -44.90 67.08 -0.67
CA CYS A 32 -43.58 67.41 -1.24
C CYS A 32 -43.03 66.20 -2.03
N THR A 33 -42.82 66.37 -3.34
CA THR A 33 -42.17 65.42 -4.27
C THR A 33 -40.64 65.70 -4.34
N PRO A 34 -39.80 64.80 -4.90
CA PRO A 34 -38.99 63.80 -4.20
C PRO A 34 -37.46 64.04 -4.34
N PRO A 35 -36.58 63.31 -3.64
CA PRO A 35 -35.22 63.07 -4.13
C PRO A 35 -35.15 61.73 -4.85
N GLU A 36 -34.57 61.74 -6.04
CA GLU A 36 -34.32 60.60 -6.91
C GLU A 36 -33.44 59.55 -6.21
N GLY A 37 -34.08 58.53 -5.63
CA GLY A 37 -33.42 57.31 -5.17
C GLY A 37 -33.82 56.13 -6.06
N LYS A 38 -32.96 55.77 -7.01
CA LYS A 38 -33.09 54.52 -7.78
C LYS A 38 -32.97 53.32 -6.83
N VAL A 39 -34.08 52.87 -6.26
CA VAL A 39 -34.17 51.54 -5.65
C VAL A 39 -34.16 50.54 -6.79
N ARG A 40 -32.96 50.00 -7.11
CA ARG A 40 -32.82 48.76 -7.87
C ARG A 40 -33.49 47.65 -7.04
N ARG A 41 -34.79 47.43 -7.25
CA ARG A 41 -35.39 46.11 -6.96
C ARG A 41 -34.77 45.14 -7.95
N SER A 42 -33.66 44.51 -7.58
CA SER A 42 -33.27 43.27 -8.25
C SER A 42 -34.32 42.23 -7.87
N PHE A 43 -35.34 42.07 -8.72
CA PHE A 43 -36.01 40.78 -8.80
C PHE A 43 -34.94 39.80 -9.23
N VAL A 44 -34.32 39.11 -8.27
CA VAL A 44 -33.64 37.87 -8.57
C VAL A 44 -34.77 36.95 -9.03
N SER A 45 -34.88 36.79 -10.36
CA SER A 45 -35.66 35.72 -10.96
C SER A 45 -35.11 34.41 -10.40
N LEU A 46 -35.73 33.89 -9.34
CA LEU A 46 -35.52 32.52 -8.91
C LEU A 46 -35.84 31.65 -10.12
N PRO A 47 -34.92 30.78 -10.60
CA PRO A 47 -35.21 29.94 -11.74
C PRO A 47 -36.48 29.14 -11.43
N ALA A 48 -37.51 29.28 -12.27
CA ALA A 48 -38.76 28.59 -12.10
C ALA A 48 -38.49 27.08 -12.04
N LEU A 49 -38.72 26.46 -10.87
CA LEU A 49 -38.59 25.02 -10.72
C LEU A 49 -39.70 24.36 -11.55
N ASN A 50 -39.32 23.67 -12.62
CA ASN A 50 -40.27 22.91 -13.45
C ASN A 50 -41.09 21.94 -12.57
N PRO A 51 -42.43 22.09 -12.46
CA PRO A 51 -43.27 21.25 -11.60
C PRO A 51 -43.24 19.76 -11.94
N GLU A 52 -43.05 19.40 -13.21
CA GLU A 52 -42.88 17.99 -13.63
C GLU A 52 -41.57 17.41 -13.14
N ARG A 53 -40.49 18.20 -13.20
CA ARG A 53 -39.18 17.81 -12.64
C ARG A 53 -39.26 17.59 -11.14
N VAL A 54 -39.96 18.47 -10.41
CA VAL A 54 -40.15 18.30 -8.96
C VAL A 54 -40.95 17.05 -8.63
N ARG A 55 -42.04 16.80 -9.36
CA ARG A 55 -42.84 15.57 -9.20
C ARG A 55 -42.00 14.31 -9.47
N THR A 56 -41.21 14.33 -10.55
CA THR A 56 -40.32 13.21 -10.91
C THR A 56 -39.25 12.97 -9.85
N ALA A 57 -38.56 14.04 -9.42
CA ALA A 57 -37.56 13.96 -8.36
C ALA A 57 -38.14 13.40 -7.06
N LYS A 58 -39.34 13.86 -6.67
CA LYS A 58 -40.04 13.38 -5.48
C LYS A 58 -40.40 11.90 -5.60
N ALA A 59 -40.97 11.47 -6.72
CA ALA A 59 -41.32 10.06 -6.92
C ALA A 59 -40.08 9.14 -6.85
N LEU A 60 -38.95 9.57 -7.44
CA LEU A 60 -37.70 8.81 -7.38
C LEU A 60 -37.09 8.80 -5.97
N ALA A 61 -37.10 9.93 -5.26
CA ALA A 61 -36.62 10.03 -3.88
C ALA A 61 -37.46 9.18 -2.93
N ASP A 62 -38.80 9.30 -2.97
CA ASP A 62 -39.72 8.51 -2.13
C ASP A 62 -39.54 7.00 -2.38
N LYS A 63 -39.36 6.59 -3.64
CA LYS A 63 -39.05 5.20 -4.00
C LYS A 63 -37.72 4.75 -3.39
N ALA A 64 -36.68 5.57 -3.48
CA ALA A 64 -35.36 5.23 -2.95
C ALA A 64 -35.37 5.12 -1.42
N VAL A 65 -36.05 6.03 -0.72
CA VAL A 65 -36.24 5.97 0.75
C VAL A 65 -36.95 4.67 1.13
N LYS A 66 -38.07 4.35 0.46
CA LYS A 66 -38.82 3.10 0.70
C LYS A 66 -37.99 1.84 0.44
N MET A 67 -37.04 1.89 -0.50
CA MET A 67 -36.17 0.77 -0.85
C MET A 67 -34.84 0.77 -0.08
N HIS A 68 -34.62 1.68 0.87
CA HIS A 68 -33.36 1.85 1.60
C HIS A 68 -32.16 2.12 0.67
N LYS A 69 -32.38 2.91 -0.38
CA LYS A 69 -31.41 3.24 -1.43
C LYS A 69 -30.94 4.70 -1.37
N VAL A 70 -30.58 5.16 -0.17
CA VAL A 70 -29.94 6.47 0.02
C VAL A 70 -28.44 6.24 0.27
N PHE A 71 -27.57 6.98 -0.41
CA PHE A 71 -26.12 6.81 -0.31
C PHE A 71 -25.38 8.13 -0.08
N TYR A 72 -24.15 8.04 0.42
CA TYR A 72 -23.24 9.16 0.63
C TYR A 72 -21.87 8.82 0.05
N VAL A 73 -21.28 9.77 -0.69
CA VAL A 73 -19.93 9.65 -1.26
C VAL A 73 -19.07 10.84 -0.87
N GLN A 74 -17.98 10.58 -0.17
CA GLN A 74 -16.94 11.57 0.11
C GLN A 74 -15.74 11.37 -0.82
N GLY A 75 -15.34 12.44 -1.50
CA GLY A 75 -14.21 12.45 -2.43
C GLY A 75 -14.60 12.31 -3.91
N PRO A 76 -13.61 12.33 -4.81
CA PRO A 76 -13.81 12.38 -6.26
C PRO A 76 -14.09 10.99 -6.86
N TYR A 77 -15.25 10.41 -6.53
CA TYR A 77 -15.68 9.09 -7.04
C TYR A 77 -16.90 9.19 -7.99
N PRO A 78 -16.75 9.82 -9.18
CA PRO A 78 -17.86 9.97 -10.13
C PRO A 78 -18.37 8.62 -10.65
N VAL A 79 -17.49 7.62 -10.76
CA VAL A 79 -17.85 6.25 -11.17
C VAL A 79 -18.81 5.63 -10.17
N ILE A 80 -18.51 5.69 -8.87
CA ILE A 80 -19.38 5.16 -7.81
C ILE A 80 -20.72 5.87 -7.80
N ARG A 81 -20.75 7.21 -7.94
CA ARG A 81 -22.01 7.96 -8.00
C ARG A 81 -22.85 7.57 -9.20
N ALA A 82 -22.26 7.50 -10.40
CA ALA A 82 -22.96 7.09 -11.61
C ALA A 82 -23.51 5.65 -11.48
N ALA A 83 -22.68 4.74 -10.97
CA ALA A 83 -23.03 3.34 -10.75
C ALA A 83 -24.20 3.15 -9.77
N LEU A 84 -24.19 3.87 -8.65
CA LEU A 84 -25.27 3.84 -7.66
C LEU A 84 -26.56 4.48 -8.21
N ARG A 85 -26.45 5.62 -8.89
CA ARG A 85 -27.61 6.28 -9.56
C ARG A 85 -28.27 5.35 -10.59
N SER A 86 -27.48 4.64 -11.40
CA SER A 86 -28.01 3.66 -12.36
C SER A 86 -28.76 2.50 -11.70
N ARG A 87 -28.42 2.19 -10.43
CA ARG A 87 -29.10 1.19 -9.59
C ARG A 87 -30.33 1.75 -8.84
N GLY A 88 -30.72 2.99 -9.14
CA GLY A 88 -31.85 3.68 -8.52
C GLY A 88 -31.58 4.19 -7.10
N TRP A 89 -30.30 4.43 -6.76
CA TRP A 89 -29.93 5.06 -5.50
C TRP A 89 -29.91 6.59 -5.60
N VAL A 90 -30.14 7.24 -4.47
CA VAL A 90 -30.19 8.70 -4.36
C VAL A 90 -29.12 9.21 -3.41
N GLU A 91 -28.33 10.15 -3.89
CA GLU A 91 -27.21 10.71 -3.13
C GLU A 91 -27.73 11.72 -2.10
N GLN A 92 -27.29 11.59 -0.86
CA GLN A 92 -27.43 12.62 0.16
C GLN A 92 -26.14 13.45 0.18
N ARG A 93 -26.14 14.62 -0.49
CA ARG A 93 -25.02 15.56 -0.47
C ARG A 93 -25.06 16.41 0.78
N VAL A 94 -23.90 16.56 1.42
CA VAL A 94 -23.68 17.58 2.44
C VAL A 94 -23.04 18.77 1.73
N HIS A 95 -23.82 19.82 1.44
CA HIS A 95 -23.23 21.07 1.00
C HIS A 95 -22.49 21.68 2.20
N PRO A 96 -21.21 22.04 2.07
CA PRO A 96 -20.56 22.89 3.06
C PRO A 96 -21.41 24.17 3.21
N PRO A 97 -21.56 24.73 4.43
CA PRO A 97 -22.11 26.07 4.56
C PRO A 97 -21.28 27.02 3.70
N ASN A 98 -21.94 27.81 2.83
CA ASN A 98 -21.33 28.77 1.92
C ASN A 98 -20.18 29.54 2.60
N HIS A 99 -18.94 29.19 2.29
CA HIS A 99 -17.83 30.08 2.56
C HIS A 99 -17.91 31.22 1.54
N HIS A 100 -18.48 32.34 1.97
CA HIS A 100 -18.22 33.62 1.31
C HIS A 100 -16.69 33.76 1.21
N ALA A 101 -16.23 33.97 -0.03
CA ALA A 101 -14.84 34.16 -0.38
C ALA A 101 -14.22 35.30 0.45
N HIS A 102 -13.53 34.94 1.53
CA HIS A 102 -12.52 35.79 2.13
C HIS A 102 -11.17 35.23 1.70
N GLN A 103 -10.59 35.90 0.70
CA GLN A 103 -9.15 35.84 0.42
C GLN A 103 -8.41 36.02 1.76
N ARG A 104 -7.74 34.96 2.23
CA ARG A 104 -6.79 35.06 3.33
C ARG A 104 -5.39 35.12 2.74
N HIS A 105 -4.77 36.27 2.95
CA HIS A 105 -3.34 36.46 2.83
C HIS A 105 -2.60 35.41 3.67
N SER A 106 -1.50 34.94 3.11
CA SER A 106 -0.47 34.10 3.73
C SER A 106 0.09 34.77 4.99
N ASP A 107 0.08 34.04 6.10
CA ASP A 107 1.07 34.24 7.16
C ASP A 107 1.46 32.90 7.78
N GLU A 108 2.78 32.70 7.87
CA GLU A 108 3.44 31.51 8.36
C GLU A 108 3.31 31.41 9.89
N GLY A 109 3.02 30.21 10.40
CA GLY A 109 3.01 29.94 11.84
C GLY A 109 3.04 28.45 12.15
N ARG A 110 4.23 27.96 12.50
CA ARG A 110 4.48 26.60 13.01
C ARG A 110 3.75 26.36 14.34
N ALA A 111 3.00 25.27 14.45
CA ALA A 111 2.78 24.57 15.71
C ALA A 111 2.58 23.07 15.47
N SER A 112 3.42 22.28 16.14
CA SER A 112 3.49 20.83 16.12
C SER A 112 2.46 20.25 17.10
N SER A 113 1.57 19.38 16.64
CA SER A 113 0.86 18.43 17.49
C SER A 113 0.87 17.05 16.84
N ASN A 114 1.63 16.14 17.44
CA ASN A 114 1.67 14.72 17.13
C ASN A 114 0.35 14.07 17.56
N ASP A 115 -0.42 13.58 16.59
CA ASP A 115 -1.30 12.45 16.86
C ASP A 115 -1.36 11.52 15.64
N ALA A 116 -1.21 10.24 15.91
CA ALA A 116 -0.92 9.20 14.94
C ALA A 116 -2.21 8.77 14.20
N GLY A 117 -2.50 9.46 13.11
CA GLY A 117 -3.53 9.09 12.14
C GLY A 117 -2.89 8.83 10.79
N ASP A 118 -3.14 7.63 10.26
CA ASP A 118 -2.80 7.17 8.91
C ASP A 118 -3.62 7.95 7.87
N SER A 119 -3.23 9.20 7.62
CA SER A 119 -3.71 9.98 6.48
C SER A 119 -2.68 9.90 5.36
N ASP A 120 -3.13 9.35 4.24
CA ASP A 120 -2.46 9.43 2.94
C ASP A 120 -2.38 10.90 2.49
N ASP A 121 -1.46 11.64 3.11
CA ASP A 121 -1.23 13.03 2.77
C ASP A 121 -0.67 13.11 1.34
N ASP A 122 -1.34 13.93 0.55
CA ASP A 122 -1.10 14.26 -0.86
C ASP A 122 -1.73 13.33 -1.90
N ASP A 123 -2.94 12.81 -1.67
CA ASP A 123 -3.86 12.84 -2.83
C ASP A 123 -4.03 14.33 -3.12
N GLY A 124 -3.13 14.87 -3.97
CA GLY A 124 -3.15 16.28 -4.33
C GLY A 124 -4.59 16.60 -4.65
N ASP A 125 -5.18 17.52 -3.88
CA ASP A 125 -6.58 17.89 -3.94
C ASP A 125 -6.95 17.97 -5.41
N LEU A 126 -7.57 16.91 -5.92
CA LEU A 126 -8.18 16.93 -7.22
C LEU A 126 -9.33 17.89 -6.96
N ASP A 127 -9.06 19.15 -7.27
CA ASP A 127 -10.00 20.24 -7.18
C ASP A 127 -11.35 19.69 -7.64
N GLU A 128 -12.34 19.69 -6.75
CA GLU A 128 -13.70 19.22 -7.04
C GLU A 128 -14.25 19.90 -8.32
N SER A 129 -13.62 21.00 -8.78
CA SER A 129 -13.91 21.69 -10.03
C SER A 129 -13.57 20.92 -11.32
N VAL A 130 -12.72 19.88 -11.32
CA VAL A 130 -12.13 19.32 -12.56
C VAL A 130 -12.94 18.16 -13.17
N ILE A 131 -13.88 17.55 -12.45
CA ILE A 131 -14.84 16.60 -13.04
C ILE A 131 -16.26 17.10 -12.74
N LYS A 132 -16.75 18.03 -13.57
CA LYS A 132 -18.16 18.42 -13.53
C LYS A 132 -19.03 17.21 -13.84
N GLU A 133 -19.63 16.64 -12.80
CA GLU A 133 -20.69 15.65 -12.95
C GLU A 133 -21.78 16.24 -13.85
N GLN A 134 -22.15 15.50 -14.88
CA GLN A 134 -23.25 15.89 -15.76
C GLN A 134 -24.56 15.74 -14.98
N ASP A 135 -25.05 16.84 -14.40
CA ASP A 135 -26.44 17.02 -13.98
C ASP A 135 -27.08 18.14 -14.80
N PRO A 136 -27.19 17.97 -16.14
CA PRO A 136 -27.63 19.04 -17.05
C PRO A 136 -29.01 19.60 -16.67
N ASP A 137 -29.85 18.80 -16.00
CA ASP A 137 -31.21 19.16 -15.62
C ASP A 137 -31.39 19.53 -14.14
N GLY A 138 -30.32 19.47 -13.32
CA GLY A 138 -30.36 19.73 -11.88
C GLY A 138 -31.25 18.76 -11.08
N LEU A 139 -31.50 17.56 -11.64
CA LEU A 139 -32.42 16.58 -11.07
C LEU A 139 -31.82 15.93 -9.82
N TYR A 140 -30.53 15.61 -9.86
CA TYR A 140 -29.84 14.97 -8.74
C TYR A 140 -29.72 15.91 -7.55
N ASP A 141 -29.47 17.21 -7.80
CA ASP A 141 -29.49 18.23 -6.75
C ASP A 141 -30.83 18.34 -6.04
N LEU A 142 -31.95 18.27 -6.79
CA LEU A 142 -33.28 18.31 -6.20
C LEU A 142 -33.56 17.06 -5.36
N MET A 143 -33.24 15.88 -5.88
CA MET A 143 -33.39 14.61 -5.16
C MET A 143 -32.55 14.58 -3.89
N SER A 144 -31.31 15.10 -3.93
CA SER A 144 -30.44 15.21 -2.76
C SER A 144 -31.03 16.09 -1.65
N ARG A 145 -31.76 17.16 -2.01
CA ARG A 145 -32.45 18.00 -1.01
C ARG A 145 -33.62 17.26 -0.36
N LEU A 146 -34.32 16.43 -1.12
CA LEU A 146 -35.48 15.67 -0.63
C LEU A 146 -35.07 14.56 0.36
N VAL A 147 -33.89 13.96 0.18
CA VAL A 147 -33.38 12.91 1.09
C VAL A 147 -32.45 13.44 2.18
N ARG A 148 -32.37 14.76 2.40
CA ARG A 148 -31.39 15.38 3.32
C ARG A 148 -31.49 14.89 4.77
N ASN A 149 -32.70 14.56 5.23
CA ASN A 149 -32.95 14.11 6.60
C ASN A 149 -33.18 12.60 6.70
N GLU A 150 -32.95 11.88 5.60
CA GLU A 150 -33.15 10.44 5.52
C GLU A 150 -31.88 9.68 5.95
N MET A 151 -32.05 8.45 6.42
CA MET A 151 -30.92 7.59 6.76
C MET A 151 -30.15 7.19 5.50
N VAL A 152 -28.82 7.30 5.54
CA VAL A 152 -27.94 6.78 4.50
C VAL A 152 -27.67 5.29 4.74
N TYR A 153 -27.85 4.47 3.72
CA TYR A 153 -27.66 3.03 3.78
C TYR A 153 -26.36 2.56 3.13
N PHE A 154 -25.69 3.40 2.34
CA PHE A 154 -24.43 3.06 1.71
C PHE A 154 -23.47 4.25 1.75
N TYR A 155 -22.31 4.04 2.34
CA TYR A 155 -21.25 5.02 2.46
C TYR A 155 -20.04 4.59 1.63
N TRP A 156 -19.53 5.54 0.84
CA TRP A 156 -18.24 5.41 0.15
C TRP A 156 -17.37 6.61 0.48
N THR A 157 -16.27 6.40 1.20
CA THR A 157 -15.36 7.49 1.57
C THR A 157 -13.95 7.22 1.08
N ASN A 158 -13.14 8.27 0.96
CA ASN A 158 -11.71 8.15 0.67
C ASN A 158 -10.89 7.69 1.89
N ARG A 159 -11.34 8.06 3.10
CA ARG A 159 -10.65 7.73 4.34
C ARG A 159 -11.56 6.96 5.30
N ARG A 160 -10.94 6.11 6.12
CA ARG A 160 -11.63 5.29 7.12
C ARG A 160 -12.26 6.11 8.25
N ASP A 161 -11.63 7.21 8.63
CA ASP A 161 -11.98 8.08 9.76
C ASP A 161 -13.06 9.11 9.41
N ALA A 162 -13.43 9.20 8.14
CA ALA A 162 -14.52 10.03 7.64
C ALA A 162 -15.86 9.75 8.32
N ILE A 163 -16.09 8.49 8.69
CA ILE A 163 -17.31 8.02 9.32
C ILE A 163 -16.92 7.16 10.50
N ASN A 164 -17.55 7.39 11.65
CA ASN A 164 -17.38 6.51 12.79
C ASN A 164 -18.12 5.18 12.54
N ASN A 165 -17.36 4.15 12.19
CA ASN A 165 -17.89 2.80 11.93
C ASN A 165 -18.66 2.21 13.13
N ASN A 166 -18.32 2.61 14.37
CA ASN A 166 -18.98 2.12 15.58
C ASN A 166 -20.39 2.72 15.78
N SER A 167 -20.70 3.85 15.15
CA SER A 167 -22.03 4.45 15.20
C SER A 167 -22.99 3.94 14.11
N LEU A 168 -22.50 3.13 13.16
CA LEU A 168 -23.33 2.64 12.06
C LEU A 168 -24.25 1.50 12.50
N GLN A 169 -25.54 1.61 12.14
CA GLN A 169 -26.52 0.54 12.29
C GLN A 169 -26.18 -0.67 11.43
N LYS A 170 -26.72 -1.86 11.77
CA LYS A 170 -26.32 -3.12 11.14
C LYS A 170 -26.56 -3.13 9.63
N GLU A 171 -27.60 -2.45 9.15
CA GLU A 171 -28.06 -2.45 7.77
C GLU A 171 -27.21 -1.53 6.87
N GLN A 172 -26.50 -0.56 7.45
CA GLN A 172 -25.70 0.41 6.72
C GLN A 172 -24.42 -0.23 6.17
N ILE A 173 -24.09 0.09 4.93
CA ILE A 173 -22.92 -0.45 4.22
C ILE A 173 -21.81 0.61 4.20
N THR A 174 -20.55 0.20 4.41
CA THR A 174 -19.37 1.10 4.36
C THR A 174 -18.19 0.40 3.71
N ASN A 175 -17.35 1.16 2.99
CA ASN A 175 -16.21 0.68 2.21
C ASN A 175 -14.87 0.63 2.99
N HIS A 176 -14.90 0.75 4.32
CA HIS A 176 -13.72 0.64 5.19
C HIS A 176 -14.00 -0.19 6.43
N PHE A 177 -13.09 -1.08 6.81
CA PHE A 177 -13.10 -1.70 8.14
C PHE A 177 -12.72 -0.67 9.22
N ALA A 178 -13.13 -0.92 10.47
CA ALA A 178 -12.81 -0.03 11.59
C ALA A 178 -11.30 0.11 11.84
N LYS A 179 -10.53 -0.92 11.48
CA LYS A 179 -9.07 -0.94 11.50
C LYS A 179 -8.58 -1.18 10.07
N ALA A 180 -7.53 -0.49 9.64
CA ALA A 180 -6.86 -0.79 8.36
C ALA A 180 -6.09 -2.13 8.37
N GLY A 181 -6.01 -2.79 9.53
CA GLY A 181 -5.28 -4.04 9.72
C GLY A 181 -3.76 -3.84 9.77
N SER A 182 -3.07 -4.59 10.62
CA SER A 182 -1.61 -4.49 10.74
C SER A 182 -0.89 -4.88 9.44
N PHE A 183 -1.51 -5.73 8.60
CA PHE A 183 -0.96 -6.20 7.32
C PHE A 183 -0.79 -5.12 6.25
N THR A 184 -1.43 -3.95 6.39
CA THR A 184 -1.24 -2.82 5.47
C THR A 184 -0.02 -1.97 5.83
N THR A 185 0.55 -2.19 7.02
CA THR A 185 1.84 -1.62 7.41
C THR A 185 2.97 -2.59 7.09
N LYS A 186 4.16 -2.07 6.82
CA LYS A 186 5.33 -2.92 6.50
C LYS A 186 5.80 -3.70 7.71
N VAL A 187 5.73 -3.09 8.90
CA VAL A 187 6.06 -3.72 10.18
C VAL A 187 5.06 -4.82 10.50
N GLY A 188 3.77 -4.54 10.41
CA GLY A 188 2.75 -5.55 10.70
C GLY A 188 2.78 -6.71 9.71
N LEU A 189 2.87 -6.46 8.40
CA LEU A 189 3.01 -7.53 7.41
C LEU A 189 4.23 -8.42 7.68
N CYS A 190 5.38 -7.81 8.01
CA CYS A 190 6.60 -8.53 8.39
C CYS A 190 6.39 -9.45 9.61
N VAL A 191 5.71 -8.95 10.66
CA VAL A 191 5.46 -9.73 11.88
C VAL A 191 4.44 -10.85 11.61
N ASN A 192 3.35 -10.52 10.93
CA ASN A 192 2.26 -11.47 10.69
C ASN A 192 2.71 -12.66 9.86
N LEU A 193 3.48 -12.44 8.78
CA LEU A 193 3.92 -13.52 7.89
C LEU A 193 4.91 -14.49 8.55
N ARG A 194 5.66 -14.09 9.58
CA ARG A 194 6.49 -15.05 10.34
C ARG A 194 5.67 -16.04 11.14
N ASN A 195 4.47 -15.62 11.56
CA ASN A 195 3.53 -16.47 12.27
C ASN A 195 2.67 -17.32 11.31
N LEU A 196 2.96 -17.32 10.00
CA LEU A 196 2.21 -18.08 9.00
C LEU A 196 2.10 -19.57 9.35
N HIS A 197 3.15 -20.15 9.94
CA HIS A 197 3.19 -21.55 10.36
C HIS A 197 2.10 -21.96 11.36
N TRP A 198 1.46 -21.01 12.06
CA TRP A 198 0.28 -21.27 12.90
C TRP A 198 -1.02 -21.43 12.11
N PHE A 199 -1.05 -20.98 10.85
CA PHE A 199 -2.25 -20.93 10.01
C PHE A 199 -2.16 -21.83 8.78
N ASP A 200 -0.97 -22.01 8.21
CA ASP A 200 -0.70 -22.81 7.02
C ASP A 200 0.73 -23.38 7.06
N SER A 201 0.99 -24.51 6.39
CA SER A 201 2.32 -25.14 6.34
C SER A 201 3.27 -24.49 5.33
N ALA A 202 2.82 -23.51 4.55
CA ALA A 202 3.65 -22.83 3.58
C ALA A 202 4.73 -21.97 4.23
N ASP A 203 5.91 -21.97 3.61
CA ASP A 203 7.02 -21.13 3.99
C ASP A 203 6.84 -19.69 3.44
N PRO A 204 6.78 -18.66 4.31
CA PRO A 204 6.68 -17.26 3.86
C PRO A 204 7.87 -16.84 2.99
N ASP A 205 9.05 -17.42 3.15
CA ASP A 205 10.24 -17.06 2.39
C ASP A 205 10.17 -17.44 0.91
N THR A 206 9.14 -18.22 0.51
CA THR A 206 8.89 -18.58 -0.90
C THR A 206 8.14 -17.50 -1.70
N PHE A 207 7.55 -16.51 -1.03
CA PHE A 207 6.75 -15.46 -1.68
C PHE A 207 6.87 -14.08 -1.04
N PHE A 208 7.54 -13.94 0.10
CA PHE A 208 7.78 -12.65 0.77
C PHE A 208 9.28 -12.51 1.05
N PRO A 209 9.95 -11.48 0.51
CA PRO A 209 11.38 -11.29 0.76
C PRO A 209 11.63 -11.09 2.25
N ARG A 210 12.63 -11.82 2.78
CA ARG A 210 12.93 -11.83 4.21
C ARG A 210 13.12 -10.43 4.75
N CYS A 211 12.56 -10.18 5.93
CA CYS A 211 12.33 -8.85 6.47
C CYS A 211 12.52 -8.86 7.99
N TYR A 212 13.08 -7.77 8.53
CA TYR A 212 13.44 -7.62 9.94
C TYR A 212 13.07 -6.25 10.49
N ARG A 213 12.60 -6.20 11.75
CA ARG A 213 12.37 -4.97 12.51
C ARG A 213 13.64 -4.62 13.28
N LEU A 214 14.33 -3.58 12.87
CA LEU A 214 15.59 -3.20 13.50
C LEU A 214 15.44 -2.54 14.88
N GLY A 215 14.20 -2.20 15.29
CA GLY A 215 13.91 -1.71 16.64
C GLY A 215 13.76 -2.81 17.69
N ALA A 216 13.66 -4.09 17.28
CA ALA A 216 13.65 -5.23 18.19
C ALA A 216 15.04 -5.84 18.23
N GLU A 217 15.65 -5.96 19.41
CA GLU A 217 17.06 -6.36 19.54
C GLU A 217 17.32 -7.78 19.02
N ASP A 218 16.45 -8.74 19.33
CA ASP A 218 16.50 -10.10 18.82
C ASP A 218 16.47 -10.14 17.28
N GLU A 219 15.60 -9.34 16.66
CA GLU A 219 15.50 -9.23 15.21
C GLU A 219 16.67 -8.49 14.57
N LYS A 220 17.21 -7.48 15.26
CA LYS A 220 18.43 -6.77 14.83
C LYS A 220 19.60 -7.74 14.79
N HIS A 221 19.75 -8.59 15.80
CA HIS A 221 20.76 -9.65 15.81
C HIS A 221 20.54 -10.66 14.68
N ALA A 222 19.30 -11.14 14.50
CA ALA A 222 18.96 -12.05 13.40
C ALA A 222 19.28 -11.46 12.01
N PHE A 223 18.98 -10.17 11.82
CA PHE A 223 19.35 -9.44 10.60
C PHE A 223 20.87 -9.38 10.39
N ILE A 224 21.66 -9.09 11.42
CA ILE A 224 23.12 -9.01 11.32
C ILE A 224 23.70 -10.37 10.90
N GLU A 225 23.22 -11.46 11.49
CA GLU A 225 23.65 -12.82 11.13
C GLU A 225 23.23 -13.19 9.70
N ASP A 226 22.01 -12.84 9.30
CA ASP A 226 21.58 -13.04 7.91
C ASP A 226 22.38 -12.19 6.92
N TYR A 227 22.70 -10.94 7.25
CA TYR A 227 23.54 -10.09 6.43
C TYR A 227 24.92 -10.71 6.20
N LYS A 228 25.54 -11.22 7.27
CA LYS A 228 26.85 -11.89 7.24
C LYS A 228 26.81 -13.15 6.37
N ARG A 229 25.82 -14.03 6.59
CA ARG A 229 25.63 -15.24 5.77
C ARG A 229 25.34 -14.89 4.31
N THR A 230 24.53 -13.86 4.06
CA THR A 230 24.26 -13.36 2.70
C THR A 230 25.54 -12.83 2.05
N ALA A 231 26.45 -12.19 2.79
CA ALA A 231 27.75 -11.77 2.26
C ALA A 231 28.63 -12.97 1.88
N CYS A 232 28.66 -14.02 2.71
CA CYS A 232 29.38 -15.27 2.39
C CYS A 232 28.83 -15.92 1.12
N THR A 233 27.52 -16.13 1.03
CA THR A 233 26.89 -16.74 -0.15
C THR A 233 27.03 -15.87 -1.40
N SER A 234 26.90 -14.55 -1.27
CA SER A 234 27.13 -13.59 -2.37
C SER A 234 28.56 -13.64 -2.88
N PHE A 235 29.53 -13.77 -1.97
CA PHE A 235 30.94 -13.93 -2.34
C PHE A 235 31.18 -15.25 -3.09
N LEU A 236 30.62 -16.38 -2.63
CA LEU A 236 30.72 -17.65 -3.36
C LEU A 236 30.11 -17.54 -4.77
N LYS A 237 28.94 -16.90 -4.91
CA LYS A 237 28.32 -16.63 -6.22
C LYS A 237 29.23 -15.78 -7.12
N TYR A 238 29.80 -14.71 -6.58
CA TYR A 238 30.70 -13.83 -7.31
C TYR A 238 31.91 -14.58 -7.90
N ILE A 239 32.50 -15.52 -7.14
CA ILE A 239 33.60 -16.37 -7.62
C ILE A 239 33.17 -17.25 -8.79
N VAL A 240 31.98 -17.86 -8.71
CA VAL A 240 31.43 -18.73 -9.77
C VAL A 240 31.05 -17.92 -11.02
N GLU A 241 30.37 -16.79 -10.86
CA GLU A 241 29.91 -15.94 -11.97
C GLU A 241 31.07 -15.33 -12.76
N ARG A 242 32.19 -15.00 -12.09
CA ARG A 242 33.41 -14.51 -12.76
C ARG A 242 34.06 -15.55 -13.68
N GLU A 243 34.13 -16.81 -13.25
CA GLU A 243 34.74 -17.90 -14.04
C GLU A 243 33.90 -18.23 -15.28
N GLN A 244 32.57 -18.22 -15.15
CA GLN A 244 31.66 -18.52 -16.27
C GLN A 244 31.59 -17.43 -17.34
N GLY A 245 32.29 -16.30 -17.18
CA GLY A 245 32.26 -15.19 -18.13
C GLY A 245 30.88 -14.52 -18.25
N VAL A 246 29.96 -14.80 -17.34
CA VAL A 246 28.60 -14.21 -17.29
C VAL A 246 28.74 -12.78 -16.79
N GLN A 247 29.24 -11.88 -17.65
CA GLN A 247 28.84 -10.49 -17.56
C GLN A 247 27.35 -10.47 -17.85
N GLY A 248 26.54 -10.15 -16.84
CA GLY A 248 25.09 -10.09 -16.98
C GLY A 248 24.70 -9.36 -18.26
N GLU A 249 23.83 -9.99 -19.05
CA GLU A 249 23.18 -9.38 -20.20
C GLU A 249 22.47 -8.10 -19.73
N GLY A 250 23.15 -6.96 -19.87
CA GLY A 250 22.61 -5.65 -19.48
C GLY A 250 23.62 -4.61 -18.97
N THR A 251 24.83 -4.99 -18.53
CA THR A 251 25.70 -4.05 -17.77
C THR A 251 27.14 -3.93 -18.28
N SER A 252 27.34 -3.82 -19.60
CA SER A 252 28.71 -3.69 -20.13
C SER A 252 28.83 -2.72 -21.29
N HIS A 253 28.81 -1.41 -21.00
CA HIS A 253 29.51 -0.44 -21.86
C HIS A 253 30.29 0.66 -21.10
N ASN A 254 30.03 0.93 -19.81
CA ASN A 254 30.71 2.05 -19.13
C ASN A 254 31.74 1.67 -18.04
N ILE A 255 31.79 0.41 -17.57
CA ILE A 255 32.75 0.00 -16.53
C ILE A 255 34.21 0.10 -17.00
N ARG A 256 34.46 0.05 -18.31
CA ARG A 256 35.84 0.13 -18.84
C ARG A 256 36.46 1.53 -18.73
N ALA A 257 35.64 2.59 -18.63
CA ALA A 257 36.11 3.97 -18.63
C ALA A 257 36.55 4.46 -17.23
N GLU A 258 35.93 3.98 -16.15
CA GLU A 258 36.29 4.37 -14.77
C GLU A 258 37.45 3.56 -14.17
N ARG A 259 37.87 2.47 -14.82
CA ARG A 259 38.98 1.59 -14.39
C ARG A 259 40.35 2.27 -14.23
N LYS A 260 40.52 3.52 -14.67
CA LYS A 260 41.83 4.21 -14.66
C LYS A 260 42.08 5.15 -13.47
N LEU A 261 41.12 5.33 -12.55
CA LEU A 261 41.26 6.39 -11.54
C LEU A 261 40.98 5.92 -10.11
N ASN A 262 41.72 4.92 -9.58
CA ASN A 262 41.99 4.78 -8.13
C ASN A 262 42.95 3.60 -7.83
N LYS A 263 44.24 3.74 -8.16
CA LYS A 263 45.30 2.91 -7.55
C LYS A 263 45.67 3.47 -6.18
N ARG A 264 44.83 3.26 -5.17
CA ARG A 264 45.27 3.34 -3.76
C ARG A 264 45.70 1.93 -3.34
N ARG A 265 46.96 1.80 -2.89
CA ARG A 265 47.55 0.56 -2.35
C ARG A 265 46.74 0.08 -1.13
N SER A 266 45.74 -0.79 -1.33
CA SER A 266 45.15 -1.60 -0.27
C SER A 266 46.01 -2.85 -0.05
N LYS A 267 46.03 -3.37 1.18
CA LYS A 267 46.65 -4.67 1.47
C LYS A 267 46.07 -5.75 0.55
N PRO A 268 46.89 -6.67 0.01
CA PRO A 268 46.38 -7.76 -0.82
C PRO A 268 45.41 -8.61 0.00
N VAL A 269 44.20 -8.80 -0.54
CA VAL A 269 43.14 -9.61 0.08
C VAL A 269 43.51 -11.08 -0.12
N VAL A 270 43.59 -11.85 0.97
CA VAL A 270 43.92 -13.29 0.91
C VAL A 270 42.66 -14.07 0.57
N LEU A 271 42.48 -14.36 -0.71
CA LEU A 271 41.25 -14.95 -1.23
C LEU A 271 40.96 -16.35 -0.66
N SER A 272 41.97 -17.20 -0.54
CA SER A 272 41.82 -18.56 -0.01
C SER A 272 41.21 -18.56 1.40
N LYS A 273 41.68 -17.64 2.26
CA LYS A 273 41.13 -17.44 3.60
C LYS A 273 39.65 -17.04 3.53
N MET A 274 39.30 -16.07 2.67
CA MET A 274 37.91 -15.66 2.50
C MET A 274 37.00 -16.79 2.00
N ILE A 275 37.44 -17.55 1.00
CA ILE A 275 36.65 -18.66 0.44
C ILE A 275 36.43 -19.73 1.50
N ASN A 276 37.48 -20.11 2.24
CA ASN A 276 37.36 -21.07 3.32
C ASN A 276 36.43 -20.58 4.43
N SER A 277 36.52 -19.31 4.84
CA SER A 277 35.59 -18.72 5.82
C SER A 277 34.15 -18.74 5.32
N ALA A 278 33.90 -18.37 4.06
CA ALA A 278 32.57 -18.36 3.49
C ALA A 278 31.98 -19.78 3.35
N LEU A 279 32.79 -20.75 2.91
CA LEU A 279 32.41 -22.15 2.85
C LEU A 279 32.08 -22.71 4.23
N LYS A 280 32.90 -22.42 5.24
CA LYS A 280 32.68 -22.84 6.64
C LYS A 280 31.34 -22.32 7.17
N VAL A 281 31.07 -21.02 7.03
CA VAL A 281 29.81 -20.40 7.46
C VAL A 281 28.60 -21.01 6.74
N CYS A 282 28.71 -21.27 5.43
CA CYS A 282 27.62 -21.90 4.68
C CYS A 282 27.41 -23.36 5.09
N HIS A 283 28.48 -24.08 5.42
CA HIS A 283 28.39 -25.47 5.86
C HIS A 283 27.70 -25.60 7.21
N GLU A 284 28.09 -24.78 8.19
CA GLU A 284 27.48 -24.76 9.53
C GLU A 284 26.01 -24.34 9.47
N PHE A 285 25.65 -23.42 8.56
CA PHE A 285 24.24 -23.11 8.32
C PHE A 285 23.45 -24.32 7.81
N LEU A 286 24.03 -25.17 6.96
CA LEU A 286 23.37 -26.40 6.53
C LEU A 286 23.27 -27.42 7.67
N GLU A 287 24.25 -27.48 8.56
CA GLU A 287 24.24 -28.37 9.73
C GLU A 287 23.19 -27.96 10.76
N SER A 288 23.01 -26.66 11.01
CA SER A 288 21.99 -26.16 11.94
C SER A 288 20.56 -26.42 11.47
N LEU A 289 20.33 -26.37 10.14
CA LEU A 289 19.04 -26.76 9.57
C LEU A 289 18.76 -28.26 9.70
N GLN A 290 19.80 -29.09 9.78
CA GLN A 290 19.69 -30.53 10.00
C GLN A 290 19.63 -30.89 11.49
N HIS A 291 19.66 -29.89 12.38
CA HIS A 291 19.75 -30.08 13.82
C HIS A 291 20.99 -30.88 14.27
N ASN A 292 22.04 -30.90 13.44
CA ASN A 292 23.30 -31.58 13.76
C ASN A 292 24.18 -30.75 14.71
N ASP A 293 23.69 -29.58 15.13
CA ASP A 293 24.28 -28.66 16.10
C ASP A 293 23.70 -28.77 17.51
N ILE A 294 22.71 -29.65 17.74
CA ILE A 294 22.05 -29.80 19.05
C ILE A 294 23.04 -30.17 20.17
N ASP A 295 24.07 -30.95 19.85
CA ASP A 295 25.09 -31.39 20.82
C ASP A 295 26.26 -30.39 20.96
N ILE A 296 26.19 -29.24 20.28
CA ILE A 296 27.22 -28.20 20.33
C ILE A 296 27.00 -27.35 21.59
N ASN A 297 27.92 -27.48 22.55
CA ASN A 297 27.86 -26.78 23.84
C ASN A 297 27.80 -25.25 23.67
N LEU A 298 27.16 -24.52 24.61
CA LEU A 298 27.09 -23.04 24.62
C LEU A 298 28.47 -22.35 24.66
N GLU A 299 29.52 -23.10 25.00
CA GLU A 299 30.93 -22.65 25.00
C GLU A 299 31.65 -22.88 23.67
N THR A 300 30.97 -23.41 22.65
CA THR A 300 31.61 -23.68 21.35
C THR A 300 31.95 -22.35 20.67
N PRO A 301 33.22 -22.13 20.26
CA PRO A 301 33.64 -20.88 19.66
C PRO A 301 32.79 -20.52 18.44
N GLN A 302 32.33 -19.27 18.37
CA GLN A 302 31.73 -18.72 17.15
C GLN A 302 32.64 -19.00 15.95
N THR A 303 32.06 -19.38 14.82
CA THR A 303 32.72 -19.77 13.56
C THR A 303 33.90 -18.88 13.18
N LEU A 304 33.69 -17.58 13.37
CA LEU A 304 34.60 -16.48 13.13
C LEU A 304 34.48 -15.52 14.33
N THR A 305 35.61 -15.02 14.81
CA THR A 305 35.61 -13.97 15.85
C THR A 305 35.02 -12.66 15.31
N LYS A 306 34.75 -11.70 16.20
CA LYS A 306 34.28 -10.37 15.80
C LYS A 306 35.26 -9.68 14.85
N GLU A 307 36.56 -9.85 15.08
CA GLU A 307 37.65 -9.31 14.27
C GLU A 307 37.70 -9.98 12.90
N GLU A 308 37.57 -11.31 12.85
CA GLU A 308 37.53 -12.07 11.60
C GLU A 308 36.30 -11.71 10.75
N TRP A 309 35.14 -11.49 11.39
CA TRP A 309 33.96 -10.98 10.70
C TRP A 309 34.18 -9.57 10.12
N ALA A 310 34.79 -8.67 10.90
CA ALA A 310 35.10 -7.33 10.42
C ALA A 310 36.09 -7.37 9.24
N GLU A 311 37.10 -8.23 9.30
CA GLU A 311 38.05 -8.47 8.21
C GLU A 311 37.35 -9.03 6.96
N PHE A 312 36.50 -10.06 7.14
CA PHE A 312 35.76 -10.69 6.06
C PHE A 312 34.83 -9.70 5.36
N ILE A 313 34.02 -8.96 6.11
CA ILE A 313 33.05 -8.01 5.56
C ILE A 313 33.75 -6.86 4.83
N ASN A 314 34.85 -6.33 5.38
CA ASN A 314 35.63 -5.30 4.69
C ASN A 314 36.25 -5.83 3.38
N SER A 315 36.77 -7.05 3.41
CA SER A 315 37.34 -7.70 2.23
C SER A 315 36.27 -7.99 1.18
N TYR A 316 35.08 -8.44 1.59
CA TYR A 316 33.91 -8.62 0.73
C TYR A 316 33.57 -7.32 0.00
N TYR A 317 33.50 -6.19 0.71
CA TYR A 317 33.26 -4.90 0.07
C TYR A 317 34.35 -4.52 -0.93
N LEU A 318 35.63 -4.72 -0.61
CA LEU A 318 36.73 -4.40 -1.54
C LEU A 318 36.68 -5.28 -2.81
N VAL A 319 36.35 -6.55 -2.64
CA VAL A 319 36.32 -7.54 -3.72
C VAL A 319 35.10 -7.35 -4.62
N VAL A 320 33.90 -7.40 -4.04
CA VAL A 320 32.64 -7.43 -4.79
C VAL A 320 32.23 -6.03 -5.23
N HIS A 321 32.54 -4.99 -4.46
CA HIS A 321 32.16 -3.61 -4.78
C HIS A 321 33.30 -2.76 -5.28
N GLY A 322 34.53 -2.99 -4.79
CA GLY A 322 35.72 -2.26 -5.19
C GLY A 322 36.39 -2.80 -6.45
N GLY A 323 35.91 -3.92 -6.99
CA GLY A 323 36.42 -4.49 -8.24
C GLY A 323 37.86 -4.97 -8.17
N ALA A 324 38.35 -5.33 -6.97
CA ALA A 324 39.71 -5.84 -6.79
C ALA A 324 39.99 -7.00 -7.77
N GLU A 325 41.20 -7.00 -8.33
CA GLU A 325 41.68 -8.14 -9.13
C GLU A 325 41.96 -9.32 -8.21
N ILE A 326 41.58 -10.50 -8.68
CA ILE A 326 41.65 -11.73 -7.90
C ILE A 326 42.17 -12.82 -8.82
N GLU A 327 43.19 -13.54 -8.35
CA GLU A 327 43.64 -14.79 -8.94
C GLU A 327 42.85 -15.94 -8.30
N ASN A 328 41.99 -16.60 -9.11
CA ASN A 328 41.21 -17.75 -8.67
C ASN A 328 41.87 -19.05 -9.13
N SER A 329 41.81 -20.09 -8.31
CA SER A 329 42.13 -21.47 -8.72
C SER A 329 40.84 -22.24 -9.04
N ASP A 330 40.86 -23.07 -10.08
CA ASP A 330 39.75 -23.92 -10.52
C ASP A 330 39.19 -24.80 -9.39
N HIS A 331 40.05 -25.21 -8.45
CA HIS A 331 39.63 -25.98 -7.28
C HIS A 331 38.62 -25.22 -6.41
N PHE A 332 38.89 -23.94 -6.12
CA PHE A 332 37.99 -23.14 -5.29
C PHE A 332 36.65 -22.89 -5.99
N VAL A 333 36.65 -22.69 -7.30
CA VAL A 333 35.40 -22.48 -8.05
C VAL A 333 34.51 -23.72 -7.98
N THR A 334 35.09 -24.91 -8.07
CA THR A 334 34.38 -26.19 -7.90
C THR A 334 33.74 -26.30 -6.51
N CYS A 335 34.50 -25.99 -5.46
CA CYS A 335 33.98 -25.98 -4.07
C CYS A 335 32.82 -24.97 -3.89
N CYS A 336 32.96 -23.76 -4.43
CA CYS A 336 31.90 -22.74 -4.39
C CYS A 336 30.63 -23.23 -5.10
N LYS A 337 30.76 -23.82 -6.31
CA LYS A 337 29.63 -24.38 -7.07
C LYS A 337 28.90 -25.46 -6.27
N ALA A 338 29.63 -26.42 -5.71
CA ALA A 338 29.06 -27.51 -4.92
C ALA A 338 28.32 -27.00 -3.68
N MET A 339 28.87 -26.01 -2.98
CA MET A 339 28.21 -25.39 -1.82
C MET A 339 26.93 -24.65 -2.23
N LEU A 340 26.96 -23.88 -3.31
CA LEU A 340 25.79 -23.15 -3.80
C LEU A 340 24.66 -24.10 -4.23
N GLN A 341 24.98 -25.24 -4.86
CA GLN A 341 23.98 -26.26 -5.22
C GLN A 341 23.23 -26.78 -3.99
N ARG A 342 23.95 -27.06 -2.90
CA ARG A 342 23.33 -27.49 -1.63
C ARG A 342 22.45 -26.38 -1.02
N LEU A 343 22.89 -25.13 -1.10
CA LEU A 343 22.15 -24.00 -0.54
C LEU A 343 20.84 -23.68 -1.29
N VAL A 344 20.76 -24.00 -2.59
CA VAL A 344 19.51 -23.79 -3.38
C VAL A 344 18.34 -24.56 -2.79
N GLU A 345 18.58 -25.75 -2.22
CA GLU A 345 17.53 -26.63 -1.70
C GLU A 345 16.87 -26.08 -0.43
N VAL A 346 17.61 -25.31 0.37
CA VAL A 346 17.19 -24.81 1.69
C VAL A 346 16.94 -23.31 1.73
N SER A 347 17.30 -22.57 0.68
CA SER A 347 17.19 -21.12 0.63
C SER A 347 16.36 -20.68 -0.58
N PRO A 348 15.03 -20.54 -0.43
CA PRO A 348 14.14 -20.16 -1.53
C PRO A 348 14.51 -18.83 -2.19
N GLN A 349 15.13 -17.92 -1.44
CA GLN A 349 15.50 -16.58 -1.88
C GLN A 349 16.90 -16.49 -2.50
N LEU A 350 17.69 -17.57 -2.52
CA LEU A 350 19.07 -17.53 -2.99
C LEU A 350 19.20 -16.98 -4.41
N HIS A 351 18.23 -17.25 -5.29
CA HIS A 351 18.24 -16.78 -6.66
C HIS A 351 17.92 -15.28 -6.82
N ILE A 352 17.12 -14.67 -5.94
CA ILE A 352 16.81 -13.23 -5.97
C ILE A 352 17.87 -12.36 -5.29
N ASP A 353 18.70 -12.96 -4.42
CA ASP A 353 19.64 -12.24 -3.58
C ASP A 353 20.74 -11.50 -4.33
N GLY A 354 21.09 -11.93 -5.55
CA GLY A 354 22.22 -11.38 -6.29
C GLY A 354 23.57 -11.62 -5.61
N ILE A 355 24.51 -10.71 -5.87
CA ILE A 355 25.88 -10.73 -5.33
C ILE A 355 26.21 -9.47 -4.51
N HIS A 356 25.36 -8.44 -4.52
CA HIS A 356 25.71 -7.15 -3.94
C HIS A 356 25.26 -7.01 -2.49
N ASN A 357 24.46 -7.94 -1.97
CA ASN A 357 23.91 -7.93 -0.62
C ASN A 357 23.17 -6.60 -0.32
N ILE A 358 22.32 -6.19 -1.26
CA ILE A 358 21.50 -4.98 -1.15
C ILE A 358 20.28 -5.28 -0.28
N TRP A 359 19.99 -4.33 0.61
CA TRP A 359 18.84 -4.29 1.49
C TRP A 359 18.08 -2.99 1.29
N ILE A 360 16.75 -3.07 1.41
CA ILE A 360 15.86 -1.92 1.32
C ILE A 360 15.30 -1.60 2.69
N ILE A 361 15.57 -0.38 3.15
CA ILE A 361 15.13 0.16 4.44
C ILE A 361 13.85 0.93 4.18
N LYS A 362 12.77 0.55 4.86
CA LYS A 362 11.45 1.12 4.66
C LYS A 362 10.86 1.61 6.00
N PRO A 363 10.33 2.83 6.08
CA PRO A 363 9.61 3.26 7.27
C PRO A 363 8.31 2.47 7.40
N GLY A 364 8.00 2.00 8.61
CA GLY A 364 6.96 1.02 8.90
C GLY A 364 5.55 1.45 8.51
N ALA A 365 5.24 2.73 8.73
CA ALA A 365 3.92 3.33 8.50
C ALA A 365 3.91 4.39 7.39
N LYS A 366 4.92 4.45 6.51
CA LYS A 366 4.93 5.38 5.36
C LYS A 366 4.59 4.65 4.05
N SER A 367 3.82 5.34 3.20
CA SER A 367 3.41 4.93 1.86
C SER A 367 4.13 5.75 0.75
N ARG A 368 3.86 5.41 -0.52
CA ARG A 368 4.24 6.19 -1.72
C ARG A 368 5.76 6.33 -1.98
N GLY A 369 6.54 5.41 -1.43
CA GLY A 369 8.00 5.40 -1.57
C GLY A 369 8.75 6.40 -0.66
N ARG A 370 8.04 7.13 0.22
CA ARG A 370 8.65 8.15 1.07
C ARG A 370 9.61 7.53 2.10
N GLY A 371 10.84 8.03 2.13
CA GLY A 371 11.86 7.60 3.11
C GLY A 371 12.47 6.23 2.83
N ILE A 372 12.13 5.58 1.72
CA ILE A 372 12.72 4.29 1.35
C ILE A 372 14.13 4.50 0.83
N LYS A 373 15.08 3.70 1.31
CA LYS A 373 16.49 3.75 0.87
C LYS A 373 17.03 2.36 0.63
N CYS A 374 17.73 2.17 -0.49
CA CYS A 374 18.52 0.97 -0.72
C CYS A 374 19.94 1.20 -0.24
N THR A 375 20.54 0.20 0.41
CA THR A 375 21.94 0.22 0.82
C THR A 375 22.50 -1.19 0.83
N ARG A 376 23.82 -1.28 0.72
CA ARG A 376 24.60 -2.53 0.62
C ARG A 376 25.70 -2.61 1.68
N ARG A 377 25.63 -1.75 2.70
CA ARG A 377 26.65 -1.67 3.75
C ARG A 377 26.00 -1.78 5.11
N LEU A 378 26.38 -2.83 5.85
CA LEU A 378 25.86 -3.11 7.20
C LEU A 378 26.00 -1.90 8.14
N ASP A 379 27.18 -1.27 8.14
CA ASP A 379 27.45 -0.10 8.99
C ASP A 379 26.56 1.10 8.66
N GLN A 380 26.11 1.23 7.41
CA GLN A 380 25.16 2.29 7.03
C GLN A 380 23.74 1.93 7.46
N ILE A 381 23.35 0.66 7.32
CA ILE A 381 22.04 0.17 7.76
C ILE A 381 21.86 0.39 9.26
N LEU A 382 22.84 -0.05 10.06
CA LEU A 382 22.78 0.06 11.52
C LEU A 382 22.81 1.51 11.98
N ARG A 383 23.68 2.36 11.38
CA ARG A 383 23.73 3.79 11.69
C ARG A 383 22.40 4.50 11.44
N LEU A 384 21.67 4.16 10.37
CA LEU A 384 20.37 4.76 10.07
C LEU A 384 19.31 4.47 11.16
N VAL A 385 19.50 3.39 11.92
CA VAL A 385 18.63 3.03 13.05
C VAL A 385 19.11 3.65 14.36
N ASP A 386 20.43 3.67 14.60
CA ASP A 386 21.01 4.12 15.87
C ASP A 386 21.05 5.65 16.01
N SER A 387 20.96 6.41 14.90
CA SER A 387 21.14 7.88 14.89
C SER A 387 19.94 8.71 15.40
N ASP A 388 18.84 8.08 15.83
CA ASP A 388 17.71 8.80 16.46
C ASP A 388 17.10 8.01 17.64
N PRO A 389 17.41 8.39 18.90
CA PRO A 389 16.88 7.75 20.10
C PRO A 389 15.35 7.81 20.24
N THR A 390 14.69 8.79 19.59
CA THR A 390 13.22 8.87 19.58
C THR A 390 12.58 7.88 18.61
N LEU A 391 13.33 7.42 17.59
CA LEU A 391 12.91 6.39 16.63
C LEU A 391 13.10 4.96 17.15
N ILE A 392 14.02 4.73 18.08
CA ILE A 392 14.27 3.44 18.73
C ILE A 392 13.06 3.00 19.57
N LYS A 393 12.36 3.94 20.22
CA LYS A 393 11.19 3.64 21.07
C LYS A 393 9.94 3.18 20.30
N GLU A 394 9.86 3.41 18.99
CA GLU A 394 8.63 3.16 18.20
C GLU A 394 8.76 2.12 17.09
N SER A 395 9.88 1.39 16.96
CA SER A 395 10.02 0.28 15.97
C SER A 395 9.63 0.68 14.53
N LYS A 396 9.97 1.91 14.11
CA LYS A 396 9.43 2.54 12.89
C LYS A 396 10.06 2.09 11.58
N TRP A 397 10.94 1.09 11.56
CA TRP A 397 11.64 0.70 10.34
C TRP A 397 11.71 -0.81 10.17
N VAL A 398 11.52 -1.24 8.94
CA VAL A 398 11.86 -2.59 8.50
C VAL A 398 13.04 -2.53 7.54
N VAL A 399 13.91 -3.52 7.62
CA VAL A 399 14.90 -3.82 6.60
C VAL A 399 14.49 -5.11 5.90
N GLN A 400 14.36 -5.06 4.59
CA GLN A 400 13.91 -6.18 3.77
C GLN A 400 14.97 -6.48 2.72
N LYS A 401 15.19 -7.76 2.40
CA LYS A 401 16.13 -8.12 1.34
C LYS A 401 15.64 -7.54 0.01
N TYR A 402 16.53 -6.85 -0.68
CA TYR A 402 16.24 -6.31 -2.00
C TYR A 402 16.36 -7.41 -3.07
N LEU A 403 15.39 -7.47 -3.98
CA LEU A 403 15.44 -8.35 -5.16
C LEU A 403 16.41 -7.76 -6.18
N GLU A 404 17.64 -8.30 -6.22
CA GLU A 404 18.72 -7.87 -7.12
C GLU A 404 18.58 -8.46 -8.53
N ARG A 405 17.88 -9.59 -8.65
CA ARG A 405 17.63 -10.28 -9.91
C ARG A 405 16.12 -10.40 -10.20
N PRO A 406 15.40 -9.27 -10.35
CA PRO A 406 13.99 -9.33 -10.71
C PRO A 406 13.82 -9.64 -12.20
N LEU A 407 12.63 -10.10 -12.59
CA LEU A 407 12.24 -10.07 -13.99
C LEU A 407 12.31 -8.62 -14.50
N LEU A 408 12.94 -8.45 -15.65
CA LEU A 408 13.01 -7.17 -16.35
C LEU A 408 12.25 -7.28 -17.66
N ILE A 409 11.54 -6.22 -18.02
CA ILE A 409 10.95 -6.08 -19.34
C ILE A 409 11.80 -5.04 -20.07
N TYR A 410 12.39 -5.44 -21.19
CA TYR A 410 13.33 -4.59 -21.94
C TYR A 410 14.39 -3.89 -21.06
N GLY A 411 14.98 -4.65 -20.13
CA GLY A 411 16.00 -4.12 -19.20
C GLY A 411 15.47 -3.10 -18.18
N THR A 412 14.15 -2.97 -18.01
CA THR A 412 13.52 -1.98 -17.11
C THR A 412 12.78 -2.69 -15.97
N LYS A 413 12.98 -2.18 -14.75
CA LYS A 413 12.30 -2.67 -13.54
C LYS A 413 10.82 -2.28 -13.56
N PHE A 414 9.97 -3.17 -13.05
CA PHE A 414 8.56 -2.91 -12.82
C PHE A 414 8.06 -3.61 -11.54
N ASP A 415 6.90 -3.17 -11.07
CA ASP A 415 6.07 -3.90 -10.11
C ASP A 415 4.63 -4.02 -10.64
N VAL A 416 3.81 -4.85 -9.98
CA VAL A 416 2.40 -5.10 -10.33
C VAL A 416 1.52 -4.62 -9.20
N ARG A 417 0.53 -3.78 -9.52
CA ARG A 417 -0.60 -3.46 -8.65
C ARG A 417 -1.73 -4.43 -8.90
N GLN A 418 -1.98 -5.31 -7.94
CA GLN A 418 -3.07 -6.29 -7.94
C GLN A 418 -4.17 -5.86 -6.97
N TRP A 419 -5.42 -5.74 -7.43
CA TRP A 419 -6.55 -5.46 -6.53
C TRP A 419 -7.16 -6.73 -5.94
N PHE A 420 -7.60 -6.63 -4.70
CA PHE A 420 -8.42 -7.64 -4.05
C PHE A 420 -9.41 -6.97 -3.09
N LEU A 421 -10.54 -7.60 -2.86
CA LEU A 421 -11.63 -7.08 -2.04
C LEU A 421 -11.90 -8.07 -0.90
N VAL A 422 -11.94 -7.56 0.33
CA VAL A 422 -12.38 -8.33 1.50
C VAL A 422 -13.78 -7.88 1.86
N THR A 423 -14.74 -8.79 1.85
CA THR A 423 -16.15 -8.49 2.17
C THR A 423 -16.57 -8.96 3.55
N ASP A 424 -15.72 -9.75 4.22
CA ASP A 424 -16.01 -10.35 5.52
C ASP A 424 -14.72 -10.89 6.14
N TRP A 425 -14.56 -10.73 7.46
CA TRP A 425 -13.47 -11.34 8.24
C TRP A 425 -13.93 -12.55 9.05
N ASN A 426 -15.24 -12.79 9.16
CA ASN A 426 -15.78 -13.95 9.88
C ASN A 426 -17.08 -14.50 9.25
N PRO A 427 -16.99 -15.42 8.27
CA PRO A 427 -15.75 -16.06 7.78
C PRO A 427 -14.95 -15.13 6.86
N LEU A 428 -13.61 -15.25 6.89
CA LEU A 428 -12.74 -14.52 5.94
C LEU A 428 -13.15 -14.82 4.50
N THR A 429 -13.58 -13.80 3.77
CA THR A 429 -14.10 -13.88 2.41
C THR A 429 -13.35 -12.90 1.50
N VAL A 430 -12.56 -13.45 0.58
CA VAL A 430 -11.58 -12.72 -0.24
C VAL A 430 -11.89 -12.90 -1.72
N TRP A 431 -11.97 -11.77 -2.42
CA TRP A 431 -12.18 -11.68 -3.85
C TRP A 431 -10.93 -11.13 -4.52
N PHE A 432 -10.51 -11.78 -5.59
CA PHE A 432 -9.36 -11.38 -6.40
C PHE A 432 -9.85 -10.73 -7.68
N TYR A 433 -9.33 -9.55 -8.03
CA TYR A 433 -9.67 -8.92 -9.30
C TYR A 433 -8.82 -9.54 -10.42
N LYS A 434 -9.44 -10.10 -11.47
CA LYS A 434 -8.72 -10.80 -12.54
C LYS A 434 -7.77 -9.91 -13.34
N LYS A 435 -7.96 -8.59 -13.27
CA LYS A 435 -7.18 -7.57 -13.95
C LYS A 435 -6.22 -6.86 -12.99
N CYS A 436 -5.06 -6.47 -13.51
CA CYS A 436 -4.05 -5.73 -12.79
C CYS A 436 -3.25 -4.84 -13.75
N TYR A 437 -2.36 -4.01 -13.21
CA TYR A 437 -1.47 -3.19 -14.03
C TYR A 437 -0.04 -3.18 -13.49
N LEU A 438 0.90 -3.02 -14.41
CA LEU A 438 2.32 -2.92 -14.15
C LEU A 438 2.72 -1.44 -14.10
N ARG A 439 3.65 -1.10 -13.21
CA ARG A 439 4.26 0.24 -13.13
C ARG A 439 5.75 0.12 -13.39
N PHE A 440 6.26 0.88 -14.37
CA PHE A 440 7.66 0.85 -14.77
C PHE A 440 8.49 1.96 -14.10
N SER A 441 9.76 1.66 -13.85
CA SER A 441 10.77 2.72 -13.65
C SER A 441 10.98 3.52 -14.94
N THR A 442 11.33 4.80 -14.81
CA THR A 442 11.73 5.69 -15.90
C THR A 442 13.16 5.43 -16.40
N GLN A 443 13.97 4.70 -15.63
CA GLN A 443 15.37 4.44 -15.91
C GLN A 443 15.60 2.94 -16.23
N PRO A 444 16.58 2.60 -17.08
CA PRO A 444 17.07 1.23 -17.21
C PRO A 444 17.54 0.69 -15.86
N TYR A 445 17.32 -0.60 -15.61
CA TYR A 445 17.74 -1.23 -14.37
C TYR A 445 19.26 -1.42 -14.36
N THR A 446 19.90 -0.97 -13.29
CA THR A 446 21.31 -1.23 -12.98
C THR A 446 21.48 -1.26 -11.47
N LEU A 447 22.48 -1.99 -10.97
CA LEU A 447 22.89 -1.98 -9.56
C LEU A 447 24.11 -1.08 -9.30
N ASP A 448 24.62 -0.39 -10.33
CA ASP A 448 25.77 0.53 -10.22
C ASP A 448 25.43 1.78 -9.37
N THR A 449 24.17 2.19 -9.43
CA THR A 449 23.58 3.21 -8.55
C THR A 449 22.52 2.55 -7.67
N LEU A 450 22.25 3.15 -6.52
CA LEU A 450 21.13 2.77 -5.63
C LEU A 450 20.05 3.86 -5.59
N ASP A 451 20.00 4.71 -6.62
CA ASP A 451 19.06 5.83 -6.71
C ASP A 451 17.60 5.36 -6.83
N SER A 452 16.72 6.06 -6.12
CA SER A 452 15.27 5.79 -6.12
C SER A 452 14.63 5.78 -7.50
N SER A 453 15.15 6.56 -8.45
CA SER A 453 14.66 6.64 -9.83
C SER A 453 14.76 5.31 -10.59
N VAL A 454 15.78 4.50 -10.29
CA VAL A 454 15.98 3.17 -10.90
C VAL A 454 15.19 2.09 -10.14
N HIS A 455 15.15 2.18 -8.81
CA HIS A 455 14.73 1.05 -7.99
C HIS A 455 13.31 1.12 -7.43
N LEU A 456 12.64 2.27 -7.45
CA LEU A 456 11.25 2.43 -6.99
C LEU A 456 10.32 2.68 -8.17
N CYS A 457 9.29 1.85 -8.35
CA CYS A 457 8.37 1.95 -9.50
C CYS A 457 7.09 2.75 -9.18
N ASN A 458 6.97 3.31 -7.97
CA ASN A 458 5.79 4.07 -7.56
C ASN A 458 5.55 5.27 -8.50
N ASN A 459 4.33 5.37 -9.03
CA ASN A 459 3.96 6.49 -9.91
C ASN A 459 4.10 7.86 -9.24
N SER A 460 3.94 7.94 -7.90
CA SER A 460 4.17 9.15 -7.11
C SER A 460 5.59 9.72 -7.27
N ILE A 461 6.58 8.86 -7.53
CA ILE A 461 7.98 9.25 -7.75
C ILE A 461 8.22 9.41 -9.25
N GLN A 462 7.87 8.38 -10.02
CA GLN A 462 8.23 8.27 -11.43
C GLN A 462 7.57 9.32 -12.32
N LYS A 463 6.38 9.83 -11.97
CA LYS A 463 5.69 10.88 -12.74
C LYS A 463 6.44 12.21 -12.80
N HIS A 464 7.35 12.45 -11.84
CA HIS A 464 8.16 13.66 -11.76
C HIS A 464 9.54 13.51 -12.42
N LEU A 465 9.86 12.32 -12.92
CA LEU A 465 11.16 12.01 -13.51
C LEU A 465 11.04 11.95 -15.03
N ARG A 466 12.10 12.40 -15.73
CA ARG A 466 12.20 12.27 -17.18
C ARG A 466 12.69 10.87 -17.54
N PRO A 467 12.02 10.16 -18.46
CA PRO A 467 12.52 8.89 -18.99
C PRO A 467 13.93 9.03 -19.57
N SER A 468 14.80 8.05 -19.30
CA SER A 468 16.14 8.02 -19.87
C SER A 468 16.09 7.92 -21.40
N GLN A 469 17.05 8.57 -22.09
CA GLN A 469 17.25 8.39 -23.53
C GLN A 469 17.71 6.97 -23.89
N GLN A 470 18.33 6.26 -22.94
CA GLN A 470 18.78 4.88 -23.12
C GLN A 470 17.67 3.86 -22.84
N ARG A 471 16.47 4.32 -22.44
CA ARG A 471 15.34 3.45 -22.17
C ARG A 471 14.82 2.82 -23.46
N HIS A 472 14.51 1.53 -23.41
CA HIS A 472 13.98 0.82 -24.55
C HIS A 472 12.61 1.38 -24.99
N ARG A 473 12.42 1.54 -26.31
CA ARG A 473 11.20 2.13 -26.90
C ARG A 473 9.93 1.32 -26.69
N GLY A 474 10.08 0.03 -26.37
CA GLY A 474 8.96 -0.85 -26.04
C GLY A 474 8.31 -0.56 -24.68
N ILE A 475 8.96 0.25 -23.82
CA ILE A 475 8.36 0.70 -22.57
C ILE A 475 7.48 1.92 -22.84
N PRO A 476 6.22 1.95 -22.40
CA PRO A 476 5.29 3.02 -22.75
C PRO A 476 5.65 4.33 -22.04
N ALA A 477 5.29 5.45 -22.69
CA ALA A 477 5.63 6.80 -22.21
C ALA A 477 4.99 7.15 -20.86
N ASP A 478 3.81 6.58 -20.57
CA ASP A 478 3.06 6.73 -19.33
C ASP A 478 3.49 5.75 -18.23
N ASN A 479 4.52 4.94 -18.49
CA ASN A 479 5.13 3.99 -17.55
C ASN A 479 4.15 2.93 -17.02
N MET A 480 3.09 2.59 -17.75
CA MET A 480 2.14 1.57 -17.29
C MET A 480 1.73 0.58 -18.39
N TRP A 481 1.62 -0.70 -18.00
CA TRP A 481 0.98 -1.74 -18.81
C TRP A 481 -0.21 -2.33 -18.09
N SER A 482 -1.21 -2.74 -18.86
CA SER A 482 -2.23 -3.69 -18.41
C SER A 482 -1.69 -5.12 -18.37
N ASP A 483 -2.37 -6.00 -17.64
CA ASP A 483 -2.10 -7.45 -17.66
C ASP A 483 -2.14 -8.03 -19.09
N ASP A 484 -3.03 -7.54 -19.95
CA ASP A 484 -3.14 -7.98 -21.34
C ASP A 484 -1.85 -7.70 -22.14
N GLN A 485 -1.25 -6.53 -21.94
CA GLN A 485 0.03 -6.17 -22.56
C GLN A 485 1.17 -7.01 -22.02
N PHE A 486 1.17 -7.29 -20.71
CA PHE A 486 2.17 -8.17 -20.10
C PHE A 486 2.04 -9.61 -20.61
N ARG A 487 0.82 -10.15 -20.73
CA ARG A 487 0.59 -11.48 -21.31
C ARG A 487 1.03 -11.56 -22.76
N THR A 488 0.81 -10.51 -23.55
CA THR A 488 1.31 -10.42 -24.93
C THR A 488 2.84 -10.46 -24.96
N PHE A 489 3.50 -9.74 -24.04
CA PHE A 489 4.95 -9.81 -23.88
C PHE A 489 5.42 -11.23 -23.53
N LEU A 490 4.78 -11.90 -22.55
CA LEU A 490 5.10 -13.29 -22.21
C LEU A 490 4.87 -14.24 -23.39
N SER A 491 3.81 -14.03 -24.17
CA SER A 491 3.50 -14.80 -25.38
C SER A 491 4.62 -14.69 -26.41
N SER A 492 5.17 -13.48 -26.60
CA SER A 492 6.34 -13.27 -27.48
C SER A 492 7.60 -14.02 -27.01
N GLN A 493 7.67 -14.41 -25.74
CA GLN A 493 8.76 -15.19 -25.14
C GLN A 493 8.40 -16.68 -24.99
N GLY A 494 7.23 -17.13 -25.46
CA GLY A 494 6.77 -18.51 -25.28
C GLY A 494 6.37 -18.86 -23.85
N GLN A 495 6.14 -17.86 -22.99
CA GLN A 495 5.91 -18.01 -21.55
C GLN A 495 4.49 -17.63 -21.09
N GLU A 496 3.56 -17.34 -22.01
CA GLU A 496 2.20 -16.89 -21.66
C GLU A 496 1.47 -17.83 -20.70
N ALA A 497 1.65 -19.16 -20.85
CA ALA A 497 1.02 -20.15 -19.99
C ALA A 497 1.38 -19.97 -18.50
N GLN A 498 2.59 -19.48 -18.21
CA GLN A 498 3.06 -19.25 -16.83
C GLN A 498 2.27 -18.16 -16.11
N TRP A 499 1.58 -17.27 -16.83
CA TRP A 499 0.66 -16.32 -16.20
C TRP A 499 -0.44 -17.01 -15.40
N GLN A 500 -1.07 -18.04 -16.00
CA GLN A 500 -2.17 -18.76 -15.35
C GLN A 500 -1.69 -19.90 -14.44
N THR A 501 -0.51 -20.47 -14.70
CA THR A 501 0.00 -21.63 -13.94
C THR A 501 0.93 -21.24 -12.78
N VAL A 502 1.59 -20.07 -12.84
CA VAL A 502 2.56 -19.61 -11.83
C VAL A 502 2.14 -18.29 -11.21
N VAL A 503 1.99 -17.24 -12.03
CA VAL A 503 1.85 -15.86 -11.55
C VAL A 503 0.54 -15.66 -10.79
N VAL A 504 -0.61 -15.95 -11.41
CA VAL A 504 -1.93 -15.76 -10.79
C VAL A 504 -2.12 -16.65 -9.55
N PRO A 505 -1.81 -17.96 -9.58
CA PRO A 505 -1.90 -18.81 -8.38
C PRO A 505 -0.99 -18.34 -7.25
N GLY A 506 0.25 -17.94 -7.55
CA GLY A 506 1.18 -17.43 -6.55
C GLY A 506 0.71 -16.14 -5.88
N MET A 507 0.18 -15.18 -6.66
CA MET A 507 -0.38 -13.93 -6.11
C MET A 507 -1.58 -14.23 -5.20
N LYS A 508 -2.50 -15.10 -5.63
CA LYS A 508 -3.66 -15.50 -4.82
C LYS A 508 -3.23 -16.16 -3.50
N LYS A 509 -2.28 -17.09 -3.55
CA LYS A 509 -1.77 -17.79 -2.37
C LYS A 509 -1.11 -16.83 -1.38
N ALA A 510 -0.23 -15.95 -1.87
CA ALA A 510 0.41 -14.93 -1.04
C ALA A 510 -0.60 -14.01 -0.33
N LEU A 511 -1.66 -13.59 -1.04
CA LEU A 511 -2.73 -12.78 -0.45
C LEU A 511 -3.52 -13.52 0.62
N ILE A 512 -3.93 -14.76 0.37
CA ILE A 512 -4.68 -15.56 1.33
C ILE A 512 -3.86 -15.74 2.61
N HIS A 513 -2.58 -16.08 2.50
CA HIS A 513 -1.69 -16.27 3.64
C HIS A 513 -1.47 -14.99 4.44
N ALA A 514 -1.25 -13.86 3.74
CA ALA A 514 -1.11 -12.56 4.39
C ALA A 514 -2.38 -12.16 5.17
N LEU A 515 -3.58 -12.48 4.65
CA LEU A 515 -4.84 -12.16 5.32
C LEU A 515 -5.14 -13.11 6.49
N GLN A 516 -4.90 -14.42 6.33
CA GLN A 516 -5.12 -15.42 7.39
C GLN A 516 -4.36 -15.08 8.67
N THR A 517 -3.09 -14.65 8.54
CA THR A 517 -2.24 -14.27 9.68
C THR A 517 -2.72 -13.04 10.47
N THR A 518 -3.73 -12.33 9.97
CA THR A 518 -4.28 -11.14 10.63
C THR A 518 -5.73 -11.24 11.01
N GLN A 519 -6.39 -12.34 10.65
CA GLN A 519 -7.83 -12.48 10.75
C GLN A 519 -8.32 -12.25 12.19
N ASP A 520 -7.61 -12.75 13.19
CA ASP A 520 -7.98 -12.64 14.61
C ASP A 520 -7.81 -11.22 15.18
N LEU A 521 -7.05 -10.36 14.49
CA LEU A 521 -6.85 -8.95 14.88
C LEU A 521 -7.93 -8.03 14.29
N MET A 522 -8.69 -8.53 13.31
CA MET A 522 -9.67 -7.74 12.56
C MET A 522 -11.04 -7.77 13.23
N GLU A 523 -11.60 -6.57 13.43
CA GLU A 523 -12.97 -6.43 13.89
C GLU A 523 -13.94 -6.66 12.73
N SER A 524 -14.78 -7.68 12.88
CA SER A 524 -15.75 -8.06 11.84
C SER A 524 -17.09 -7.39 12.09
N ARG A 525 -17.38 -6.32 11.37
CA ARG A 525 -18.75 -5.80 11.19
C ARG A 525 -19.31 -6.31 9.87
N LYS A 526 -20.50 -6.91 9.90
CA LYS A 526 -21.22 -7.23 8.64
C LYS A 526 -21.54 -5.94 7.92
N ASN A 527 -21.67 -6.00 6.59
CA ASN A 527 -21.93 -4.82 5.76
C ASN A 527 -20.77 -3.82 5.78
N THR A 528 -19.57 -4.34 5.96
CA THR A 528 -18.33 -3.62 5.77
C THR A 528 -17.47 -4.41 4.81
N PHE A 529 -16.89 -3.73 3.85
CA PHE A 529 -15.95 -4.30 2.90
C PHE A 529 -14.80 -3.33 2.73
N GLU A 530 -13.69 -3.79 2.17
CA GLU A 530 -12.58 -2.89 1.85
C GLU A 530 -11.83 -3.40 0.63
N LEU A 531 -11.58 -2.47 -0.31
CA LEU A 531 -10.79 -2.72 -1.51
C LEU A 531 -9.33 -2.40 -1.19
N TYR A 532 -8.46 -3.37 -1.43
CA TYR A 532 -7.03 -3.27 -1.15
C TYR A 532 -6.22 -3.37 -2.45
N GLY A 533 -5.02 -2.80 -2.43
CA GLY A 533 -4.01 -2.98 -3.47
C GLY A 533 -2.83 -3.78 -2.93
N ALA A 534 -2.38 -4.78 -3.66
CA ALA A 534 -1.16 -5.52 -3.37
C ALA A 534 -0.10 -5.21 -4.41
N ASP A 535 1.12 -4.94 -3.94
CA ASP A 535 2.28 -4.70 -4.80
C ASP A 535 3.12 -5.96 -4.88
N PHE A 536 3.30 -6.48 -6.09
CA PHE A 536 4.12 -7.65 -6.39
C PHE A 536 5.30 -7.31 -7.30
N MET A 537 6.39 -8.05 -7.15
CA MET A 537 7.45 -8.15 -8.15
C MET A 537 7.62 -9.60 -8.59
N PHE A 538 8.22 -9.84 -9.75
CA PHE A 538 8.47 -11.19 -10.24
C PHE A 538 9.96 -11.51 -10.24
N GLY A 539 10.31 -12.75 -9.86
CA GLY A 539 11.63 -13.32 -10.13
C GLY A 539 11.78 -13.67 -11.62
N HIS A 540 12.99 -14.02 -12.07
CA HIS A 540 13.22 -14.50 -13.43
C HIS A 540 12.42 -15.76 -13.79
N ASP A 541 12.00 -16.52 -12.78
CA ASP A 541 11.14 -17.71 -12.90
C ASP A 541 9.64 -17.37 -12.87
N LEU A 542 9.28 -16.09 -12.98
CA LEU A 542 7.92 -15.54 -12.88
C LEU A 542 7.22 -15.78 -11.54
N ARG A 543 7.93 -16.23 -10.50
CA ARG A 543 7.31 -16.36 -9.17
C ARG A 543 7.01 -14.98 -8.58
N PRO A 544 5.79 -14.77 -8.04
CA PRO A 544 5.41 -13.52 -7.41
C PRO A 544 5.97 -13.36 -5.99
N TRP A 545 6.59 -12.21 -5.77
CA TRP A 545 7.10 -11.73 -4.50
C TRP A 545 6.23 -10.58 -3.99
N LEU A 546 5.48 -10.81 -2.92
CA LEU A 546 4.68 -9.80 -2.25
C LEU A 546 5.61 -8.74 -1.62
N LEU A 547 5.35 -7.46 -1.88
CA LEU A 547 6.15 -6.35 -1.37
C LEU A 547 5.43 -5.56 -0.28
N GLU A 548 4.15 -5.25 -0.50
CA GLU A 548 3.28 -4.53 0.43
C GLU A 548 1.81 -4.72 0.09
N LEU A 549 0.95 -4.48 1.08
CA LEU A 549 -0.49 -4.35 0.93
C LEU A 549 -0.88 -2.91 1.31
N ASN A 550 -1.76 -2.30 0.53
CA ASN A 550 -2.23 -0.93 0.73
C ASN A 550 -3.74 -0.95 0.97
N ALA A 551 -4.19 -0.33 2.06
CA ALA A 551 -5.58 0.14 2.18
C ALA A 551 -5.82 1.28 1.19
N SER A 552 -7.09 1.50 0.81
CA SER A 552 -7.50 2.63 -0.02
C SER A 552 -6.60 2.87 -1.25
N PRO A 553 -6.36 1.87 -2.12
CA PRO A 553 -5.50 2.06 -3.28
C PRO A 553 -6.03 3.20 -4.14
N THR A 554 -5.13 4.06 -4.64
CA THR A 554 -5.51 5.20 -5.47
C THR A 554 -6.36 4.77 -6.67
N MET A 555 -7.47 5.49 -6.87
CA MET A 555 -8.39 5.31 -8.00
C MET A 555 -8.26 6.41 -9.04
N ALA A 556 -7.23 7.25 -8.94
CA ALA A 556 -7.01 8.37 -9.85
C ALA A 556 -6.72 7.86 -11.28
N PRO A 557 -7.34 8.46 -12.31
CA PRO A 557 -7.12 8.10 -13.71
C PRO A 557 -5.80 8.70 -14.23
N SER A 558 -4.67 8.32 -13.64
CA SER A 558 -3.36 8.91 -13.94
C SER A 558 -2.83 8.60 -15.34
N THR A 559 -3.26 7.48 -15.94
CA THR A 559 -2.88 7.03 -17.28
C THR A 559 -4.11 6.41 -17.98
N PRO A 560 -4.09 6.18 -19.30
CA PRO A 560 -5.16 5.45 -19.97
C PRO A 560 -5.43 4.06 -19.37
N VAL A 561 -4.39 3.39 -18.87
CA VAL A 561 -4.50 2.08 -18.20
C VAL A 561 -5.30 2.21 -16.90
N THR A 562 -4.92 3.13 -16.01
CA THR A 562 -5.64 3.31 -14.74
C THR A 562 -7.00 3.95 -14.92
N ALA A 563 -7.18 4.86 -15.88
CA ALA A 563 -8.49 5.41 -16.22
C ALA A 563 -9.52 4.31 -16.55
N ARG A 564 -9.12 3.32 -17.35
CA ARG A 564 -9.97 2.17 -17.69
C ARG A 564 -10.16 1.22 -16.50
N LEU A 565 -9.06 0.77 -15.90
CA LEU A 565 -9.09 -0.29 -14.89
C LEU A 565 -9.66 0.18 -13.54
N CYS A 566 -9.33 1.40 -13.09
CA CYS A 566 -9.91 1.96 -11.86
C CYS A 566 -11.41 2.20 -12.02
N THR A 567 -11.88 2.58 -13.21
CA THR A 567 -13.33 2.69 -13.49
C THR A 567 -14.01 1.32 -13.39
N ALA A 568 -13.43 0.29 -14.01
CA ALA A 568 -13.98 -1.06 -13.99
C ALA A 568 -14.02 -1.66 -12.58
N VAL A 569 -12.94 -1.57 -11.80
CA VAL A 569 -12.87 -2.16 -10.45
C VAL A 569 -13.82 -1.49 -9.46
N GLN A 570 -14.08 -0.18 -9.62
CA GLN A 570 -15.08 0.54 -8.81
C GLN A 570 -16.50 0.03 -9.08
N GLU A 571 -16.88 -0.11 -10.35
CA GLU A 571 -18.17 -0.67 -10.76
C GLU A 571 -18.32 -2.13 -10.30
N ASP A 572 -17.29 -2.95 -10.51
CA ASP A 572 -17.29 -4.36 -10.13
C ASP A 572 -17.32 -4.57 -8.61
N THR A 573 -16.75 -3.63 -7.84
CA THR A 573 -16.87 -3.65 -6.37
C THR A 573 -18.34 -3.53 -5.97
N LEU A 574 -19.08 -2.60 -6.59
CA LEU A 574 -20.52 -2.45 -6.36
C LEU A 574 -21.31 -3.69 -6.78
N ARG A 575 -20.91 -4.36 -7.88
CA ARG A 575 -21.48 -5.65 -8.27
C ARG A 575 -21.32 -6.70 -7.19
N VAL A 576 -20.16 -6.80 -6.54
CA VAL A 576 -19.95 -7.77 -5.46
C VAL A 576 -20.75 -7.41 -4.20
N VAL A 577 -20.71 -6.15 -3.77
CA VAL A 577 -21.23 -5.76 -2.44
C VAL A 577 -22.73 -5.45 -2.43
N LEU A 578 -23.33 -5.16 -3.60
CA LEU A 578 -24.76 -4.92 -3.78
C LEU A 578 -25.43 -6.03 -4.59
N ASP A 579 -25.01 -6.22 -5.83
CA ASP A 579 -25.76 -7.04 -6.80
C ASP A 579 -25.65 -8.53 -6.45
N TRP A 580 -24.43 -9.05 -6.28
CA TRP A 580 -24.17 -10.43 -5.87
C TRP A 580 -24.69 -10.74 -4.46
N ARG A 581 -24.70 -9.73 -3.61
CA ARG A 581 -25.27 -9.85 -2.26
C ARG A 581 -26.78 -10.09 -2.31
N ALA A 582 -27.48 -9.41 -3.22
CA ALA A 582 -28.92 -9.58 -3.43
C ALA A 582 -29.25 -10.87 -4.21
N ASP A 583 -28.45 -11.21 -5.21
CA ASP A 583 -28.59 -12.41 -6.04
C ASP A 583 -27.22 -13.08 -6.25
N ARG A 584 -27.05 -14.29 -5.70
CA ARG A 584 -25.76 -15.02 -5.74
C ARG A 584 -25.36 -15.49 -7.14
N THR A 585 -26.24 -15.36 -8.12
CA THR A 585 -25.97 -15.64 -9.54
C THR A 585 -25.58 -14.39 -10.34
N ALA A 586 -25.68 -13.20 -9.73
CA ALA A 586 -25.34 -11.95 -10.39
C ALA A 586 -23.86 -11.88 -10.80
N ASN A 587 -23.61 -11.21 -11.93
CA ASN A 587 -22.28 -11.00 -12.46
C ASN A 587 -21.44 -10.14 -11.50
N THR A 588 -20.25 -10.61 -11.12
CA THR A 588 -19.28 -9.92 -10.26
C THR A 588 -18.22 -9.14 -11.05
N GLY A 589 -18.41 -9.03 -12.37
CA GLY A 589 -17.43 -8.49 -13.31
C GLY A 589 -16.14 -9.31 -13.28
N ASP A 590 -15.02 -8.62 -13.14
CA ASP A 590 -13.70 -9.27 -13.07
C ASP A 590 -13.33 -9.76 -11.66
N PHE A 591 -14.15 -9.57 -10.64
CA PHE A 591 -13.91 -10.20 -9.34
C PHE A 591 -14.19 -11.71 -9.38
N GLN A 592 -13.26 -12.47 -8.79
CA GLN A 592 -13.37 -13.91 -8.55
C GLN A 592 -13.26 -14.18 -7.05
N LEU A 593 -14.21 -14.92 -6.47
CA LEU A 593 -14.07 -15.43 -5.10
C LEU A 593 -12.92 -16.45 -5.06
N ILE A 594 -11.86 -16.16 -4.30
CA ILE A 594 -10.67 -17.03 -4.21
C ILE A 594 -10.56 -17.73 -2.86
N TYR A 595 -11.18 -17.18 -1.83
CA TYR A 595 -11.16 -17.76 -0.50
C TYR A 595 -12.42 -17.41 0.26
N ARG A 596 -13.02 -18.43 0.88
CA ARG A 596 -14.08 -18.28 1.85
C ARG A 596 -13.85 -19.30 2.93
N GLN A 597 -13.45 -18.86 4.12
CA GLN A 597 -13.19 -19.77 5.21
C GLN A 597 -14.45 -20.59 5.52
N VAL A 598 -14.30 -21.91 5.59
CA VAL A 598 -15.37 -22.79 6.06
C VAL A 598 -15.57 -22.50 7.54
N ARG A 599 -16.80 -22.15 7.94
CA ARG A 599 -17.12 -22.02 9.37
C ARG A 599 -16.88 -23.37 10.04
N LYS A 600 -15.81 -23.48 10.83
CA LYS A 600 -15.67 -24.60 11.76
C LYS A 600 -16.81 -24.49 12.78
N SER A 601 -17.72 -25.45 12.77
CA SER A 601 -18.69 -25.63 13.84
C SER A 601 -17.93 -26.08 15.08
N TYR A 602 -17.45 -25.13 15.88
CA TYR A 602 -16.95 -25.47 17.21
C TYR A 602 -18.17 -25.72 18.11
N PRO A 603 -18.25 -26.87 18.81
CA PRO A 603 -19.18 -27.03 19.93
C PRO A 603 -18.92 -25.89 20.92
N ALA A 604 -19.98 -25.37 21.54
CA ALA A 604 -19.99 -24.17 22.37
C ALA A 604 -19.22 -24.29 23.72
N LEU A 605 -18.07 -24.94 23.76
CA LEU A 605 -17.40 -25.34 25.01
C LEU A 605 -16.08 -24.62 25.33
N PHE A 606 -15.60 -23.68 24.52
CA PHE A 606 -14.42 -22.89 24.89
C PHE A 606 -14.63 -21.41 24.59
N ARG A 607 -15.44 -20.77 25.45
CA ARG A 607 -15.26 -19.38 25.83
C ARG A 607 -15.00 -19.38 27.34
N LEU A 608 -13.74 -19.34 27.72
CA LEU A 608 -13.29 -18.92 29.04
C LEU A 608 -12.60 -17.57 28.86
#